data_AF-A0A6N2DFW0-F1
#
_entry.id   AF-A0A6N2DFW0-F1
#
_cell.length_a   1.000
_cell.length_b   1.000
_cell.length_c   1.000
_cell.angle_alpha   90.00
_cell.angle_beta   90.00
_cell.angle_gamma   90.00
#
_symmetry.space_group_name_H-M   'P 1'
#
loop_
_entity.id
_entity.type
_entity.pdbx_description
1 polymer ?
#
loop_
_entity_poly.entity_id
_entity_poly.type
_entity_poly.pdbx_seq_one_letter_code
_entity_poly.pdbx_strand_id
1 'polypeptide(L)'
;MLMFPHPAFRPPLLLTPVLAGALALSLVACGDGGPSPGCDPGDLDCSVFSTPSPTDDATAFERAPGCAVYGTPRQTGRLPTGLVEASGLVRSAWDPGRLWVHNDSNNPAELFAIATDGTLLARIDMPVGNRDWEDIARGPCDENDAQGRCIYLGEIGDNNATHPWIEVYRFREPQSLDGVTSLSRSQIEIMRVRYPDGPRDAEAMWVDTRQNVWIASKEPGGLTRLYTIPFRATVPEQIRVLTFVDQFLLRDVLSEEDARTQRVTAADFEAETGRVIFRTRDFAFEFALAGRPLTRLFNAPVRTVPAADEPQGEAIAWGPNGGYYHTSEGPEARPLLRALRRGSHALSTRCSPLRSAARPSGCSAQPAGDPVVGTRCSTRRPEAP
;
A
#
# COMPACT_ATOMS: atom_id res chain seq x y z
N MET A 1 3.64 -34.46 -53.28
CA MET A 1 3.29 -35.86 -52.97
C MET A 1 3.44 -36.00 -51.46
N LEU A 2 2.43 -36.00 -50.59
CA LEU A 2 0.97 -35.93 -50.67
C LEU A 2 0.53 -35.05 -49.47
N MET A 3 -0.25 -34.00 -49.71
CA MET A 3 -0.94 -33.24 -48.66
C MET A 3 -2.39 -33.71 -48.61
N PHE A 4 -2.86 -34.09 -47.42
CA PHE A 4 -4.27 -34.37 -47.16
C PHE A 4 -4.90 -33.18 -46.41
N PRO A 5 -6.02 -32.61 -46.89
CA PRO A 5 -6.70 -31.51 -46.21
C PRO A 5 -7.62 -32.04 -45.10
N HIS A 6 -7.63 -31.35 -43.95
CA HIS A 6 -8.64 -31.54 -42.90
C HIS A 6 -9.94 -30.81 -43.27
N PRO A 7 -11.13 -31.41 -43.03
CA PRO A 7 -12.41 -30.79 -43.33
C PRO A 7 -12.81 -29.75 -42.27
N ALA A 8 -13.30 -28.60 -42.76
CA ALA A 8 -13.85 -27.53 -41.96
C ALA A 8 -15.19 -27.91 -41.32
N PHE A 9 -15.31 -27.73 -40.01
CA PHE A 9 -16.56 -27.84 -39.26
C PHE A 9 -17.40 -26.56 -39.48
N ARG A 10 -18.60 -26.71 -40.05
CA ARG A 10 -19.63 -25.68 -40.11
C ARG A 10 -20.67 -25.92 -38.99
N PRO A 11 -21.13 -24.89 -38.26
CA PRO A 11 -22.25 -25.06 -37.34
C PRO A 11 -23.59 -25.01 -38.12
N PRO A 12 -24.65 -25.71 -37.65
CA PRO A 12 -25.96 -25.60 -38.25
C PRO A 12 -26.69 -24.33 -37.76
N LEU A 13 -27.23 -23.57 -38.72
CA LEU A 13 -28.34 -22.64 -38.49
C LEU A 13 -29.59 -23.45 -38.14
N LEU A 14 -30.27 -23.09 -37.06
CA LEU A 14 -31.67 -23.46 -36.83
C LEU A 14 -32.49 -22.23 -36.46
N LEU A 15 -33.55 -22.02 -37.23
CA LEU A 15 -34.54 -20.96 -37.09
C LEU A 15 -35.39 -21.13 -35.81
N THR A 16 -35.75 -19.97 -35.27
CA THR A 16 -36.74 -19.72 -34.20
C THR A 16 -38.15 -20.20 -34.53
N PRO A 17 -38.96 -20.49 -33.50
CA PRO A 17 -40.34 -20.01 -33.47
C PRO A 17 -40.55 -19.01 -32.32
N VAL A 18 -41.23 -17.92 -32.67
CA VAL A 18 -41.77 -16.90 -31.77
C VAL A 18 -42.95 -17.50 -31.00
N LEU A 19 -42.92 -17.47 -29.67
CA LEU A 19 -44.11 -17.60 -28.84
C LEU A 19 -44.21 -16.40 -27.89
N ALA A 20 -45.28 -15.64 -28.08
CA ALA A 20 -45.71 -14.56 -27.21
C ALA A 20 -46.26 -15.13 -25.89
N GLY A 21 -45.72 -14.68 -24.76
CA GLY A 21 -46.19 -15.00 -23.41
C GLY A 21 -46.38 -13.70 -22.63
N ALA A 22 -47.59 -13.51 -22.11
CA ALA A 22 -48.13 -12.26 -21.59
C ALA A 22 -47.39 -11.71 -20.35
N LEU A 23 -47.20 -10.39 -20.35
CA LEU A 23 -46.79 -9.58 -19.19
C LEU A 23 -48.00 -9.42 -18.25
N ALA A 24 -47.94 -10.02 -17.06
CA ALA A 24 -48.86 -9.70 -15.97
C ALA A 24 -48.30 -8.50 -15.20
N LEU A 25 -48.89 -7.32 -15.44
CA LEU A 25 -48.71 -6.11 -14.64
C LEU A 25 -49.51 -6.26 -13.34
N SER A 26 -48.85 -6.47 -12.21
CA SER A 26 -49.46 -6.26 -10.89
C SER A 26 -49.28 -4.80 -10.48
N LEU A 27 -50.37 -4.04 -10.62
CA LEU A 27 -50.58 -2.77 -9.94
C LEU A 27 -50.70 -3.02 -8.43
N VAL A 28 -49.78 -2.47 -7.63
CA VAL A 28 -50.02 -2.27 -6.19
C VAL A 28 -50.14 -0.78 -5.96
N ALA A 29 -51.32 -0.40 -5.48
CA ALA A 29 -51.74 0.96 -5.19
C ALA A 29 -50.99 1.55 -3.99
N CYS A 30 -50.74 2.86 -4.05
CA CYS A 30 -50.45 3.68 -2.89
C CYS A 30 -51.64 3.62 -1.92
N GLY A 31 -51.37 3.28 -0.66
CA GLY A 31 -52.33 3.34 0.45
C GLY A 31 -51.74 4.14 1.60
N ASP A 32 -52.56 5.06 2.11
CA ASP A 32 -52.27 6.10 3.09
C ASP A 32 -51.66 5.66 4.43
N GLY A 33 -51.02 6.63 5.07
CA GLY A 33 -50.31 6.52 6.34
C GLY A 33 -51.10 5.93 7.52
N GLY A 34 -50.33 5.26 8.39
CA GLY A 34 -50.70 4.80 9.72
C GLY A 34 -49.42 4.56 10.55
N PRO A 35 -49.48 4.65 11.90
CA PRO A 35 -48.37 5.06 12.75
C PRO A 35 -47.33 3.95 12.99
N SER A 36 -46.09 4.38 13.23
CA SER A 36 -44.95 3.54 13.65
C SER A 36 -45.26 2.74 14.91
N PRO A 37 -44.83 1.47 15.01
CA PRO A 37 -44.95 0.72 16.26
C PRO A 37 -43.99 1.29 17.29
N GLY A 38 -44.56 1.80 18.39
CA GLY A 38 -43.85 2.26 19.57
C GLY A 38 -43.17 1.12 20.30
N CYS A 39 -41.99 1.41 20.85
CA CYS A 39 -41.28 0.56 21.79
C CYS A 39 -42.09 0.42 23.09
N ASP A 40 -42.22 -0.82 23.56
CA ASP A 40 -42.81 -1.19 24.85
C ASP A 40 -41.84 -0.77 26.00
N PRO A 41 -42.31 -0.16 27.10
CA PRO A 41 -41.45 0.24 28.21
C PRO A 41 -41.30 -0.94 29.17
N GLY A 42 -40.36 -1.83 28.91
CA GLY A 42 -40.17 -3.03 29.73
C GLY A 42 -38.79 -3.68 29.75
N ASP A 43 -37.89 -3.36 28.80
CA ASP A 43 -36.59 -4.04 28.73
C ASP A 43 -35.41 -3.09 28.89
N LEU A 44 -34.49 -3.54 29.75
CA LEU A 44 -33.29 -2.87 30.21
C LEU A 44 -32.23 -2.81 29.09
N ASP A 45 -31.57 -1.64 29.05
CA ASP A 45 -30.26 -1.38 28.45
C ASP A 45 -30.16 -1.25 26.92
N CYS A 46 -30.85 -0.24 26.38
CA CYS A 46 -30.46 0.44 25.15
C CYS A 46 -29.64 1.70 25.48
N SER A 47 -28.45 1.55 26.08
CA SER A 47 -27.47 2.63 26.13
C SER A 47 -26.81 2.79 24.75
N VAL A 48 -27.45 3.60 23.92
CA VAL A 48 -26.85 4.59 23.01
C VAL A 48 -25.46 4.22 22.45
N PHE A 49 -25.44 3.62 21.26
CA PHE A 49 -24.36 3.83 20.31
C PHE A 49 -24.31 5.33 20.01
N SER A 50 -23.52 6.05 20.80
CA SER A 50 -23.15 7.42 20.48
C SER A 50 -22.32 7.34 19.20
N THR A 51 -22.87 7.84 18.11
CA THR A 51 -22.09 8.10 16.91
C THR A 51 -20.97 9.07 17.31
N PRO A 52 -19.69 8.77 17.02
CA PRO A 52 -18.63 9.73 17.32
C PRO A 52 -18.92 10.98 16.49
N SER A 53 -18.98 12.13 17.18
CA SER A 53 -19.08 13.43 16.54
C SER A 53 -17.85 13.65 15.65
N PRO A 54 -17.97 14.43 14.55
CA PRO A 54 -16.87 14.71 13.62
C PRO A 54 -15.72 15.55 14.22
N THR A 55 -15.63 15.66 15.54
CA THR A 55 -14.62 16.40 16.29
C THR A 55 -13.52 15.51 16.87
N ASP A 56 -13.66 14.18 16.88
CA ASP A 56 -12.59 13.27 17.35
C ASP A 56 -11.43 13.11 16.35
N ASP A 57 -11.62 13.50 15.09
CA ASP A 57 -10.58 13.41 14.05
C ASP A 57 -9.41 14.38 14.24
N ALA A 58 -9.61 15.46 14.99
CA ALA A 58 -8.55 16.44 15.25
C ALA A 58 -7.44 15.84 16.13
N THR A 59 -7.78 14.96 17.08
CA THR A 59 -6.81 14.38 18.03
C THR A 59 -5.83 13.38 17.41
N ALA A 60 -6.15 12.78 16.26
CA ALA A 60 -5.34 11.74 15.61
C ALA A 60 -3.98 12.25 15.10
N PHE A 61 -3.85 13.56 14.86
CA PHE A 61 -2.61 14.22 14.41
C PHE A 61 -2.26 15.51 15.17
N GLU A 62 -2.98 15.84 16.24
CA GLU A 62 -3.39 17.22 16.58
C GLU A 62 -2.29 18.29 16.75
N ARG A 63 -1.00 17.98 16.77
CA ARG A 63 0.05 19.02 16.86
C ARG A 63 1.32 18.64 16.09
N ALA A 64 1.30 18.76 14.75
CA ALA A 64 2.31 19.49 13.96
C ALA A 64 2.45 18.98 12.50
N PRO A 65 2.90 19.84 11.57
CA PRO A 65 3.42 19.43 10.26
C PRO A 65 4.49 18.34 10.42
N GLY A 66 4.53 17.35 9.53
CA GLY A 66 5.34 16.13 9.66
C GLY A 66 6.83 16.33 9.98
N CYS A 67 7.42 17.46 9.59
CA CYS A 67 8.81 17.81 9.90
C CYS A 67 9.09 18.02 11.41
N ALA A 68 8.07 18.32 12.22
CA ALA A 68 8.29 18.57 13.65
C ALA A 68 8.36 17.26 14.46
N VAL A 69 7.85 16.16 13.90
CA VAL A 69 7.82 14.84 14.54
C VAL A 69 9.06 14.01 14.21
N TYR A 70 9.76 14.31 13.11
CA TYR A 70 10.96 13.58 12.72
C TYR A 70 12.18 14.52 12.59
N GLY A 71 13.36 14.01 12.90
CA GLY A 71 14.62 14.64 12.53
C GLY A 71 14.88 14.51 11.03
N THR A 72 15.73 15.38 10.49
CA THR A 72 16.31 15.20 9.16
C THR A 72 17.02 13.84 9.10
N PRO A 73 16.83 13.05 8.03
CA PRO A 73 17.53 11.78 7.87
C PRO A 73 19.04 12.00 7.97
N ARG A 74 19.71 11.11 8.71
CA ARG A 74 21.16 11.10 8.87
C ARG A 74 21.71 9.80 8.34
N GLN A 75 22.80 9.88 7.60
CA GLN A 75 23.53 8.70 7.17
C GLN A 75 24.09 7.97 8.40
N THR A 76 23.73 6.70 8.55
CA THR A 76 24.28 5.81 9.58
C THR A 76 25.42 4.96 9.02
N GLY A 77 25.44 4.75 7.71
CA GLY A 77 26.57 4.22 6.97
C GLY A 77 26.24 4.00 5.50
N ARG A 78 26.73 2.92 4.90
CA ARG A 78 26.51 2.60 3.48
C ARG A 78 26.15 1.14 3.31
N LEU A 79 25.29 0.85 2.34
CA LEU A 79 25.01 -0.52 1.94
C LEU A 79 26.30 -1.22 1.50
N PRO A 80 26.46 -2.51 1.81
CA PRO A 80 27.62 -3.28 1.38
C PRO A 80 27.66 -3.45 -0.14
N THR A 81 28.85 -3.72 -0.66
CA THR A 81 29.04 -4.03 -2.07
C THR A 81 28.19 -5.23 -2.49
N GLY A 82 27.60 -5.14 -3.68
CA GLY A 82 26.71 -6.16 -4.23
C GLY A 82 25.23 -5.85 -4.04
N LEU A 83 24.86 -4.86 -3.22
CA LEU A 83 23.51 -4.28 -3.18
C LEU A 83 23.45 -3.06 -4.10
N VAL A 84 23.35 -3.31 -5.41
CA VAL A 84 23.32 -2.24 -6.43
C VAL A 84 21.90 -1.89 -6.86
N GLU A 85 20.93 -2.78 -6.64
CA GLU A 85 19.51 -2.58 -6.96
C GLU A 85 18.66 -2.83 -5.70
N ALA A 86 19.05 -2.20 -4.58
CA ALA A 86 18.39 -2.43 -3.30
C ALA A 86 16.91 -1.99 -3.34
N SER A 87 15.96 -2.93 -3.23
CA SER A 87 14.52 -2.66 -3.41
C SER A 87 13.74 -2.71 -2.09
N GLY A 88 13.84 -3.80 -1.31
CA GLY A 88 13.13 -3.95 -0.03
C GLY A 88 14.02 -3.78 1.21
N LEU A 89 13.47 -3.27 2.32
CA LEU A 89 14.14 -3.18 3.62
C LEU A 89 13.19 -3.54 4.76
N VAL A 90 13.64 -4.35 5.73
CA VAL A 90 12.87 -4.60 6.96
C VAL A 90 13.74 -4.80 8.18
N ARG A 91 13.26 -4.39 9.35
CA ARG A 91 13.94 -4.62 10.63
C ARG A 91 13.83 -6.08 11.07
N SER A 92 14.92 -6.61 11.62
CA SER A 92 14.93 -7.93 12.25
C SER A 92 14.02 -8.00 13.48
N ALA A 93 13.35 -9.14 13.68
CA ALA A 93 12.58 -9.43 14.89
C ALA A 93 13.46 -9.93 16.05
N TRP A 94 14.65 -10.47 15.74
CA TRP A 94 15.59 -10.98 16.75
C TRP A 94 16.59 -9.94 17.25
N ASP A 95 16.99 -9.00 16.40
CA ASP A 95 18.02 -8.01 16.72
C ASP A 95 17.62 -6.61 16.21
N PRO A 96 17.32 -5.63 17.09
CA PRO A 96 16.96 -4.28 16.67
C PRO A 96 18.10 -3.52 15.97
N GLY A 97 19.35 -4.02 16.05
CA GLY A 97 20.52 -3.53 15.34
C GLY A 97 20.70 -4.11 13.94
N ARG A 98 19.81 -5.02 13.50
CA ARG A 98 19.88 -5.71 12.21
C ARG A 98 18.71 -5.35 11.29
N LEU A 99 19.02 -5.17 10.01
CA LEU A 99 18.10 -4.97 8.90
C LEU A 99 18.30 -6.09 7.87
N TRP A 100 17.23 -6.42 7.15
CA TRP A 100 17.23 -7.31 6.00
C TRP A 100 16.96 -6.51 4.74
N VAL A 101 17.72 -6.78 3.68
CA VAL A 101 17.64 -6.10 2.38
C VAL A 101 17.94 -7.11 1.26
N HIS A 102 17.43 -6.86 0.07
CA HIS A 102 17.72 -7.65 -1.13
C HIS A 102 17.88 -6.74 -2.34
N ASN A 103 18.45 -7.28 -3.42
CA ASN A 103 18.35 -6.66 -4.74
C ASN A 103 17.05 -7.06 -5.43
N ASP A 104 16.65 -6.26 -6.42
CA ASP A 104 15.57 -6.56 -7.36
C ASP A 104 16.01 -7.55 -8.48
N SER A 105 15.25 -7.59 -9.57
CA SER A 105 15.49 -8.36 -10.79
C SER A 105 16.95 -8.36 -11.31
N ASN A 106 17.31 -9.38 -12.10
CA ASN A 106 18.63 -9.53 -12.74
C ASN A 106 19.83 -9.69 -11.78
N ASN A 107 19.59 -9.74 -10.48
CA ASN A 107 20.58 -10.00 -9.46
C ASN A 107 20.43 -11.43 -8.88
N PRO A 108 21.47 -11.97 -8.21
CA PRO A 108 21.36 -13.22 -7.48
C PRO A 108 20.20 -13.20 -6.47
N ALA A 109 19.55 -14.35 -6.28
CA ALA A 109 18.54 -14.55 -5.25
C ALA A 109 19.23 -14.66 -3.87
N GLU A 110 19.60 -13.51 -3.32
CA GLU A 110 20.35 -13.39 -2.07
C GLU A 110 19.64 -12.44 -1.12
N LEU A 111 19.58 -12.83 0.16
CA LEU A 111 19.15 -11.95 1.24
C LEU A 111 20.36 -11.47 2.04
N PHE A 112 20.44 -10.17 2.27
CA PHE A 112 21.52 -9.53 2.98
C PHE A 112 21.05 -9.14 4.38
N ALA A 113 21.74 -9.63 5.40
CA ALA A 113 21.62 -9.14 6.75
C ALA A 113 22.67 -8.04 6.95
N ILE A 114 22.23 -6.83 7.30
CA ILE A 114 23.13 -5.69 7.56
C ILE A 114 22.89 -5.14 8.96
N ALA A 115 23.93 -4.60 9.58
CA ALA A 115 23.78 -3.80 10.78
C ALA A 115 23.16 -2.43 10.43
N THR A 116 22.62 -1.74 11.42
CA THR A 116 22.03 -0.39 11.25
C THR A 116 23.03 0.70 10.86
N ASP A 117 24.34 0.40 10.86
CA ASP A 117 25.41 1.22 10.28
C ASP A 117 25.83 0.78 8.86
N GLY A 118 25.08 -0.14 8.24
CA GLY A 118 25.34 -0.66 6.90
C GLY A 118 26.39 -1.78 6.83
N THR A 119 27.00 -2.18 7.94
CA THR A 119 27.96 -3.29 7.95
C THR A 119 27.28 -4.60 7.53
N LEU A 120 27.86 -5.33 6.57
CA LEU A 120 27.38 -6.66 6.18
C LEU A 120 27.59 -7.64 7.33
N LEU A 121 26.51 -8.27 7.78
CA LEU A 121 26.53 -9.31 8.81
C LEU A 121 26.47 -10.71 8.19
N ALA A 122 25.62 -10.89 7.18
CA ALA A 122 25.52 -12.14 6.44
C ALA A 122 24.94 -11.92 5.05
N ARG A 123 25.26 -12.83 4.14
CA ARG A 123 24.60 -13.00 2.85
C ARG A 123 24.10 -14.43 2.79
N ILE A 124 22.81 -14.58 2.47
CA ILE A 124 22.11 -15.86 2.53
C ILE A 124 21.56 -16.16 1.15
N ASP A 125 22.05 -17.22 0.52
CA ASP A 125 21.52 -17.71 -0.74
C ASP A 125 20.11 -18.27 -0.54
N MET A 126 19.20 -17.87 -1.42
CA MET A 126 17.81 -18.27 -1.39
C MET A 126 17.54 -19.28 -2.51
N PRO A 127 17.06 -20.50 -2.21
CA PRO A 127 16.77 -21.54 -3.21
C PRO A 127 15.42 -21.30 -3.91
N VAL A 128 15.18 -20.07 -4.34
CA VAL A 128 14.02 -19.57 -5.08
C VAL A 128 14.49 -18.64 -6.19
N GLY A 129 13.62 -18.33 -7.15
CA GLY A 129 13.93 -17.35 -8.18
C GLY A 129 13.91 -15.93 -7.61
N ASN A 130 14.64 -15.03 -8.27
CA ASN A 130 14.48 -13.58 -8.16
C ASN A 130 14.11 -13.06 -9.55
N ARG A 131 12.84 -13.20 -9.91
CA ARG A 131 12.33 -12.66 -11.18
C ARG A 131 12.25 -11.14 -11.12
N ASP A 132 11.60 -10.65 -10.07
CA ASP A 132 11.23 -9.24 -9.84
C ASP A 132 10.87 -9.12 -8.34
N TRP A 133 11.88 -9.29 -7.48
CA TRP A 133 11.70 -9.07 -6.05
C TRP A 133 11.65 -7.59 -5.75
N GLU A 134 10.60 -7.13 -5.07
CA GLU A 134 10.46 -5.70 -4.79
C GLU A 134 10.51 -5.39 -3.31
N ASP A 135 9.60 -5.96 -2.52
CA ASP A 135 9.52 -5.60 -1.10
C ASP A 135 9.64 -6.79 -0.17
N ILE A 136 10.01 -6.48 1.07
CA ILE A 136 10.26 -7.44 2.14
C ILE A 136 9.59 -6.96 3.42
N ALA A 137 8.94 -7.88 4.11
CA ALA A 137 8.23 -7.61 5.34
C ALA A 137 8.57 -8.63 6.42
N ARG A 138 8.28 -8.25 7.67
CA ARG A 138 8.30 -9.17 8.81
C ARG A 138 6.87 -9.41 9.25
N GLY A 139 6.58 -10.62 9.72
CA GLY A 139 5.24 -10.97 10.18
C GLY A 139 5.23 -12.29 10.93
N PRO A 140 4.07 -12.66 11.51
CA PRO A 140 3.95 -13.89 12.28
C PRO A 140 4.19 -15.13 11.41
N CYS A 141 4.94 -16.11 11.90
CA CYS A 141 5.05 -17.42 11.24
C CYS A 141 3.75 -18.23 11.27
N ASP A 142 2.97 -18.04 12.32
CA ASP A 142 1.65 -18.60 12.57
C ASP A 142 0.87 -17.62 13.46
N GLU A 143 -0.41 -17.92 13.72
CA GLU A 143 -1.30 -17.05 14.51
C GLU A 143 -0.82 -16.82 15.95
N ASN A 144 0.13 -17.63 16.47
CA ASN A 144 0.65 -17.52 17.82
C ASN A 144 2.00 -16.77 17.89
N ASP A 145 2.60 -16.42 16.74
CA ASP A 145 3.88 -15.72 16.68
C ASP A 145 3.72 -14.19 16.76
N ALA A 146 3.38 -13.71 17.95
CA ALA A 146 3.19 -12.28 18.21
C ALA A 146 4.43 -11.41 17.96
N GLN A 147 5.63 -12.01 17.88
CA GLN A 147 6.88 -11.26 17.67
C GLN A 147 7.20 -11.03 16.19
N GLY A 148 6.48 -11.70 15.28
CA GLY A 148 6.67 -11.55 13.85
C GLY A 148 8.03 -12.05 13.38
N ARG A 149 8.38 -13.30 13.72
CA ARG A 149 9.70 -13.90 13.48
C ARG A 149 9.81 -14.60 12.13
N CYS A 150 8.91 -14.30 11.20
CA CYS A 150 9.02 -14.73 9.81
C CYS A 150 9.29 -13.54 8.91
N ILE A 151 10.16 -13.78 7.93
CA ILE A 151 10.37 -12.89 6.80
C ILE A 151 9.42 -13.29 5.69
N TYR A 152 8.84 -12.28 5.07
CA TYR A 152 8.00 -12.37 3.89
C TYR A 152 8.70 -11.60 2.77
N LEU A 153 8.97 -12.27 1.65
CA LEU A 153 9.69 -11.69 0.52
C LEU A 153 8.79 -11.74 -0.72
N GLY A 154 8.58 -10.59 -1.36
CA GLY A 154 7.64 -10.43 -2.45
C GLY A 154 8.31 -10.52 -3.82
N GLU A 155 8.02 -11.58 -4.57
CA GLU A 155 8.27 -11.63 -6.02
C GLU A 155 7.04 -11.05 -6.75
N ILE A 156 6.85 -9.75 -6.56
CA ILE A 156 5.61 -9.02 -6.83
C ILE A 156 5.72 -8.00 -7.97
N GLY A 157 6.93 -7.69 -8.41
CA GLY A 157 7.18 -6.83 -9.56
C GLY A 157 6.70 -7.47 -10.86
N ASP A 158 6.21 -6.63 -11.76
CA ASP A 158 5.84 -6.97 -13.13
C ASP A 158 5.67 -5.69 -13.94
N ASN A 159 6.79 -5.01 -14.21
CA ASN A 159 6.85 -3.73 -14.93
C ASN A 159 5.97 -3.67 -16.21
N ASN A 160 5.81 -4.81 -16.90
CA ASN A 160 5.02 -4.91 -18.14
C ASN A 160 3.60 -5.47 -17.95
N ALA A 161 3.19 -5.81 -16.72
CA ALA A 161 1.90 -6.41 -16.41
C ALA A 161 1.60 -7.65 -17.27
N THR A 162 2.57 -8.56 -17.39
CA THR A 162 2.48 -9.76 -18.23
C THR A 162 2.43 -11.07 -17.46
N HIS A 163 2.79 -11.06 -16.19
CA HIS A 163 2.88 -12.26 -15.38
C HIS A 163 1.51 -12.67 -14.83
N PRO A 164 1.06 -13.92 -15.10
CA PRO A 164 -0.28 -14.38 -14.72
C PRO A 164 -0.47 -14.54 -13.19
N TRP A 165 0.62 -14.58 -12.43
CA TRP A 165 0.63 -14.61 -10.97
C TRP A 165 1.94 -14.02 -10.45
N ILE A 166 1.93 -13.68 -9.17
CA ILE A 166 3.07 -13.28 -8.36
C ILE A 166 3.26 -14.28 -7.22
N GLU A 167 4.40 -14.25 -6.55
CA GLU A 167 4.71 -15.13 -5.43
C GLU A 167 5.08 -14.34 -4.18
N VAL A 168 4.69 -14.86 -3.02
CA VAL A 168 5.17 -14.39 -1.72
C VAL A 168 5.83 -15.56 -1.02
N TYR A 169 7.10 -15.39 -0.66
CA TYR A 169 7.89 -16.37 0.07
C TYR A 169 7.83 -16.08 1.56
N ARG A 170 7.69 -17.12 2.39
CA ARG A 170 7.75 -17.02 3.85
C ARG A 170 8.74 -18.02 4.41
N PHE A 171 9.58 -17.57 5.33
CA PHE A 171 10.50 -18.43 6.07
C PHE A 171 10.77 -17.85 7.46
N ARG A 172 11.15 -18.71 8.40
CA ARG A 172 11.54 -18.27 9.75
C ARG A 172 12.82 -17.46 9.68
N GLU A 173 12.82 -16.29 10.31
CA GLU A 173 14.01 -15.46 10.41
C GLU A 173 15.11 -16.22 11.19
N PRO A 174 16.34 -16.35 10.65
CA PRO A 174 17.45 -16.94 11.39
C PRO A 174 17.74 -16.18 12.68
N GLN A 175 17.72 -16.90 13.80
CA GLN A 175 18.04 -16.33 15.11
C GLN A 175 19.53 -15.96 15.19
N SER A 176 20.41 -16.88 14.78
CA SER A 176 21.85 -16.63 14.59
C SER A 176 22.18 -16.61 13.09
N LEU A 177 23.20 -15.84 12.74
CA LEU A 177 23.78 -15.79 11.40
C LEU A 177 25.06 -16.65 11.29
N ASP A 178 25.54 -17.23 12.39
CA ASP A 178 26.78 -18.01 12.42
C ASP A 178 26.68 -19.24 11.50
N GLY A 179 27.50 -19.24 10.45
CA GLY A 179 27.53 -20.33 9.46
C GLY A 179 26.30 -20.43 8.56
N VAL A 180 25.36 -19.48 8.62
CA VAL A 180 24.20 -19.44 7.73
C VAL A 180 24.60 -18.79 6.42
N THR A 181 24.85 -19.59 5.40
CA THR A 181 25.19 -19.13 4.05
C THR A 181 24.05 -19.34 3.05
N SER A 182 23.11 -20.23 3.35
CA SER A 182 21.96 -20.50 2.49
C SER A 182 20.77 -21.04 3.27
N LEU A 183 19.57 -20.84 2.73
CA LEU A 183 18.39 -21.58 3.16
C LEU A 183 18.23 -22.85 2.31
N SER A 184 17.59 -23.86 2.87
CA SER A 184 17.09 -25.01 2.11
C SER A 184 15.68 -24.75 1.58
N ARG A 185 15.33 -25.35 0.44
CA ARG A 185 14.03 -25.15 -0.20
C ARG A 185 12.85 -25.53 0.71
N SER A 186 13.04 -26.51 1.59
CA SER A 186 12.02 -26.96 2.56
C SER A 186 11.77 -25.97 3.70
N GLN A 187 12.63 -24.98 3.91
CA GLN A 187 12.43 -23.90 4.88
C GLN A 187 11.56 -22.77 4.33
N ILE A 188 11.25 -22.78 3.03
CA ILE A 188 10.53 -21.70 2.35
C ILE A 188 9.13 -22.18 1.96
N GLU A 189 8.14 -21.53 2.54
CA GLU A 189 6.75 -21.62 2.11
C GLU A 189 6.51 -20.62 0.97
N ILE A 190 5.74 -21.02 -0.04
CA ILE A 190 5.43 -20.18 -1.19
C ILE A 190 3.93 -20.03 -1.30
N MET A 191 3.44 -18.81 -1.47
CA MET A 191 2.06 -18.52 -1.82
C MET A 191 1.99 -17.87 -3.21
N ARG A 192 1.36 -18.55 -4.17
CA ARG A 192 1.04 -18.00 -5.49
C ARG A 192 -0.28 -17.26 -5.46
N VAL A 193 -0.28 -16.02 -5.95
CA VAL A 193 -1.49 -15.20 -6.04
C VAL A 193 -1.60 -14.48 -7.36
N ARG A 194 -2.83 -14.17 -7.77
CA ARG A 194 -3.12 -13.28 -8.90
C ARG A 194 -4.02 -12.14 -8.47
N TYR A 195 -3.89 -11.02 -9.15
CA TYR A 195 -4.79 -9.88 -9.01
C TYR A 195 -6.20 -10.23 -9.55
N PRO A 196 -7.27 -9.72 -8.92
CA PRO A 196 -8.64 -9.98 -9.37
C PRO A 196 -8.97 -9.28 -10.70
N ASP A 197 -8.25 -8.20 -11.02
CA ASP A 197 -8.50 -7.28 -12.12
C ASP A 197 -7.36 -7.28 -13.17
N GLY A 198 -6.58 -8.36 -13.21
CA GLY A 198 -5.52 -8.59 -14.19
C GLY A 198 -4.11 -8.23 -13.69
N PRO A 199 -3.06 -8.75 -14.35
CA PRO A 199 -1.65 -8.53 -13.98
C PRO A 199 -1.31 -7.04 -13.84
N ARG A 200 -0.34 -6.74 -12.97
CA ARG A 200 0.18 -5.39 -12.73
C ARG A 200 1.45 -5.45 -11.91
N ASP A 201 2.17 -4.35 -11.99
CA ASP A 201 3.36 -4.05 -11.21
C ASP A 201 3.01 -3.64 -9.78
N ALA A 202 3.78 -4.13 -8.80
CA ALA A 202 3.65 -3.75 -7.41
C ALA A 202 5.00 -3.76 -6.71
N GLU A 203 5.20 -2.78 -5.84
CA GLU A 203 6.51 -2.46 -5.25
C GLU A 203 6.48 -2.39 -3.73
N ALA A 204 5.29 -2.45 -3.14
CA ALA A 204 5.12 -2.24 -1.72
C ALA A 204 4.35 -3.40 -1.12
N MET A 205 4.88 -3.96 -0.04
CA MET A 205 4.28 -5.07 0.68
C MET A 205 4.51 -4.96 2.18
N TRP A 206 3.48 -5.29 2.97
CA TRP A 206 3.63 -5.50 4.40
C TRP A 206 2.76 -6.65 4.89
N VAL A 207 2.97 -7.08 6.13
CA VAL A 207 2.21 -8.15 6.76
C VAL A 207 1.64 -7.69 8.09
N ASP A 208 0.35 -7.96 8.32
CA ASP A 208 -0.29 -7.63 9.60
C ASP A 208 -0.18 -8.74 10.64
N THR A 209 -0.61 -8.45 11.88
CA THR A 209 -0.54 -9.40 13.00
C THR A 209 -1.46 -10.61 12.84
N ARG A 210 -2.34 -10.61 11.83
CA ARG A 210 -3.24 -11.73 11.47
C ARG A 210 -2.73 -12.48 10.23
N GLN A 211 -1.47 -12.26 9.85
CA GLN A 211 -0.82 -12.87 8.69
C GLN A 211 -1.46 -12.50 7.35
N ASN A 212 -2.20 -11.40 7.26
CA ASN A 212 -2.60 -10.89 5.96
C ASN A 212 -1.41 -10.20 5.31
N VAL A 213 -1.12 -10.60 4.08
CA VAL A 213 -0.20 -9.89 3.20
C VAL A 213 -0.99 -8.77 2.53
N TRP A 214 -0.42 -7.58 2.56
CA TRP A 214 -0.94 -6.39 1.92
C TRP A 214 0.01 -5.98 0.81
N ILE A 215 -0.50 -5.73 -0.38
CA ILE A 215 0.29 -5.41 -1.57
C ILE A 215 -0.25 -4.13 -2.19
N ALA A 216 0.63 -3.17 -2.46
CA ALA A 216 0.31 -1.89 -3.07
C ALA A 216 0.97 -1.77 -4.46
N SER A 217 0.16 -1.47 -5.48
CA SER A 217 0.63 -1.37 -6.86
C SER A 217 1.41 -0.09 -7.14
N LYS A 218 2.33 -0.18 -8.12
CA LYS A 218 3.03 0.95 -8.73
C LYS A 218 2.38 1.27 -10.06
N GLU A 219 1.66 2.38 -10.14
CA GLU A 219 0.96 2.75 -11.37
C GLU A 219 1.32 4.15 -11.89
N PRO A 220 1.20 4.37 -13.20
CA PRO A 220 1.36 5.70 -13.79
C PRO A 220 0.39 6.73 -13.18
N GLY A 221 0.83 7.99 -13.12
CA GLY A 221 0.02 9.10 -12.62
C GLY A 221 -0.20 9.11 -11.11
N GLY A 222 0.63 8.37 -10.36
CA GLY A 222 0.60 8.34 -8.90
C GLY A 222 -0.59 7.57 -8.32
N LEU A 223 -1.22 6.68 -9.09
CA LEU A 223 -2.25 5.76 -8.58
C LEU A 223 -1.59 4.59 -7.84
N THR A 224 -2.17 4.20 -6.72
CA THR A 224 -1.78 3.03 -5.94
C THR A 224 -3.02 2.27 -5.56
N ARG A 225 -3.12 1.00 -5.95
CA ARG A 225 -4.21 0.10 -5.54
C ARG A 225 -3.72 -0.82 -4.43
N LEU A 226 -4.58 -1.01 -3.43
CA LEU A 226 -4.30 -1.86 -2.28
C LEU A 226 -5.04 -3.18 -2.41
N TYR A 227 -4.30 -4.25 -2.22
CA TYR A 227 -4.78 -5.62 -2.24
C TYR A 227 -4.41 -6.33 -0.95
N THR A 228 -5.19 -7.34 -0.57
CA THR A 228 -4.85 -8.17 0.60
C THR A 228 -5.28 -9.62 0.44
N ILE A 229 -4.59 -10.51 1.16
CA ILE A 229 -4.94 -11.92 1.31
C ILE A 229 -4.27 -12.50 2.58
N PRO A 230 -4.95 -13.39 3.35
CA PRO A 230 -4.28 -14.13 4.42
C PRO A 230 -3.22 -15.05 3.83
N PHE A 231 -1.99 -15.05 4.36
CA PHE A 231 -0.94 -15.94 3.87
C PHE A 231 -1.31 -17.40 4.11
N ARG A 232 -1.25 -18.20 3.03
CA ARG A 232 -1.35 -19.65 3.08
C ARG A 232 -0.48 -20.23 1.99
N ALA A 233 0.46 -21.10 2.35
CA ALA A 233 1.29 -21.79 1.39
C ALA A 233 0.43 -22.53 0.35
N THR A 234 0.85 -22.49 -0.90
CA THR A 234 0.18 -23.11 -2.04
C THR A 234 1.03 -24.25 -2.58
N VAL A 235 0.37 -25.30 -3.06
CA VAL A 235 1.03 -26.24 -3.99
C VAL A 235 1.22 -25.56 -5.36
N PRO A 236 2.16 -26.01 -6.20
CA PRO A 236 2.49 -25.31 -7.45
C PRO A 236 1.28 -25.02 -8.37
N GLU A 237 0.29 -25.90 -8.43
CA GLU A 237 -0.89 -25.76 -9.28
C GLU A 237 -1.95 -24.82 -8.71
N GLN A 238 -1.82 -24.39 -7.45
CA GLN A 238 -2.79 -23.57 -6.76
C GLN A 238 -2.42 -22.09 -6.85
N ILE A 239 -3.29 -21.30 -7.49
CA ILE A 239 -3.18 -19.84 -7.53
C ILE A 239 -4.37 -19.25 -6.78
N ARG A 240 -4.10 -18.45 -5.76
CA ARG A 240 -5.14 -17.76 -4.98
C ARG A 240 -5.40 -16.37 -5.55
N VAL A 241 -6.56 -15.79 -5.24
CA VAL A 241 -6.96 -14.48 -5.77
C VAL A 241 -6.87 -13.45 -4.66
N LEU A 242 -6.14 -12.37 -4.92
CA LEU A 242 -6.08 -11.21 -4.05
C LEU A 242 -7.45 -10.55 -3.93
N THR A 243 -7.74 -9.94 -2.78
CA THR A 243 -8.92 -9.08 -2.61
C THR A 243 -8.50 -7.64 -2.85
N PHE A 244 -9.12 -6.96 -3.82
CA PHE A 244 -8.99 -5.51 -3.95
C PHE A 244 -9.67 -4.82 -2.75
N VAL A 245 -8.98 -3.87 -2.13
CA VAL A 245 -9.42 -3.20 -0.91
C VAL A 245 -9.83 -1.77 -1.20
N ASP A 246 -8.87 -0.98 -1.69
CA ASP A 246 -9.04 0.46 -1.90
C ASP A 246 -7.97 0.98 -2.87
N GLN A 247 -8.02 2.26 -3.20
CA GLN A 247 -7.00 2.93 -4.00
C GLN A 247 -6.73 4.34 -3.49
N PHE A 248 -5.51 4.80 -3.73
CA PHE A 248 -5.01 6.10 -3.31
C PHE A 248 -4.33 6.80 -4.47
N LEU A 249 -4.40 8.12 -4.51
CA LEU A 249 -3.65 8.91 -5.46
C LEU A 249 -2.63 9.77 -4.72
N LEU A 250 -1.36 9.74 -5.16
CA LEU A 250 -0.30 10.54 -4.57
C LEU A 250 -0.62 12.04 -4.53
N ARG A 251 -1.47 12.54 -5.44
CA ARG A 251 -1.94 13.95 -5.44
C ARG A 251 -2.80 14.33 -4.23
N ASP A 252 -3.25 13.34 -3.46
CA ASP A 252 -3.99 13.56 -2.22
C ASP A 252 -3.03 13.94 -1.06
N VAL A 253 -1.71 13.74 -1.22
CA VAL A 253 -0.67 14.08 -0.22
C VAL A 253 0.50 14.91 -0.76
N LEU A 254 0.75 14.87 -2.07
CA LEU A 254 1.80 15.63 -2.74
C LEU A 254 1.19 16.73 -3.62
N SER A 255 2.03 17.67 -4.08
CA SER A 255 1.60 18.61 -5.12
C SER A 255 1.22 17.88 -6.40
N GLU A 256 0.38 18.48 -7.25
CA GLU A 256 0.03 17.85 -8.53
C GLU A 256 1.25 17.63 -9.43
N GLU A 257 2.26 18.49 -9.34
CA GLU A 257 3.50 18.37 -10.12
C GLU A 257 4.29 17.14 -9.68
N ASP A 258 4.52 17.01 -8.38
CA ASP A 258 5.23 15.87 -7.79
C ASP A 258 4.47 14.56 -8.04
N ALA A 259 3.16 14.54 -7.77
CA ALA A 259 2.35 13.34 -7.88
C ALA A 259 2.36 12.71 -9.30
N ARG A 260 2.58 13.50 -10.35
CA ARG A 260 2.62 13.00 -11.74
C ARG A 260 3.89 12.22 -12.07
N THR A 261 5.00 12.49 -11.38
CA THR A 261 6.30 11.87 -11.65
C THR A 261 6.62 10.74 -10.66
N GLN A 262 5.95 10.75 -9.51
CA GLN A 262 6.17 9.78 -8.45
C GLN A 262 5.32 8.52 -8.60
N ARG A 263 5.84 7.43 -8.05
CA ARG A 263 5.14 6.16 -7.82
C ARG A 263 5.65 5.54 -6.52
N VAL A 264 4.83 4.72 -5.89
CA VAL A 264 5.24 3.96 -4.69
C VAL A 264 6.37 3.00 -5.06
N THR A 265 7.36 2.89 -4.17
CA THR A 265 8.55 2.02 -4.29
C THR A 265 8.75 1.08 -3.10
N ALA A 266 8.17 1.38 -1.93
CA ALA A 266 8.17 0.48 -0.78
C ALA A 266 7.13 0.88 0.27
N ALA A 267 6.81 -0.04 1.18
CA ALA A 267 6.06 0.27 2.40
C ALA A 267 6.40 -0.63 3.59
N ASP A 268 6.20 -0.13 4.82
CA ASP A 268 6.33 -0.95 6.03
C ASP A 268 5.25 -0.62 7.07
N PHE A 269 4.87 -1.62 7.88
CA PHE A 269 3.81 -1.53 8.88
C PHE A 269 4.32 -1.77 10.30
N GLU A 270 4.09 -0.79 11.19
CA GLU A 270 4.39 -0.90 12.62
C GLU A 270 3.11 -1.16 13.41
N ALA A 271 2.83 -2.44 13.66
CA ALA A 271 1.60 -2.92 14.30
C ALA A 271 1.33 -2.29 15.67
N GLU A 272 2.35 -2.07 16.49
CA GLU A 272 2.19 -1.50 17.84
C GLU A 272 1.61 -0.09 17.80
N THR A 273 1.91 0.67 16.74
CA THR A 273 1.48 2.06 16.61
C THR A 273 0.35 2.24 15.60
N GLY A 274 0.03 1.20 14.83
CA GLY A 274 -0.96 1.24 13.75
C GLY A 274 -0.57 2.22 12.65
N ARG A 275 0.71 2.26 12.26
CA ARG A 275 1.24 3.18 11.24
C ARG A 275 1.79 2.41 10.06
N VAL A 276 1.50 2.91 8.85
CA VAL A 276 2.10 2.44 7.60
C VAL A 276 2.91 3.58 7.02
N ILE A 277 4.16 3.33 6.69
CA ILE A 277 5.01 4.27 5.98
C ILE A 277 5.14 3.81 4.53
N PHE A 278 5.09 4.76 3.60
CA PHE A 278 5.31 4.54 2.18
C PHE A 278 6.50 5.37 1.72
N ARG A 279 7.19 4.85 0.71
CA ARG A 279 8.23 5.52 -0.06
C ARG A 279 7.79 5.67 -1.50
N THR A 280 8.15 6.80 -2.09
CA THR A 280 8.33 6.97 -3.54
C THR A 280 9.81 7.31 -3.75
N ARG A 281 10.27 7.52 -4.99
CA ARG A 281 11.66 7.95 -5.25
C ARG A 281 12.08 9.18 -4.45
N ASP A 282 11.22 10.18 -4.35
CA ASP A 282 11.59 11.49 -3.79
C ASP A 282 10.90 11.80 -2.46
N PHE A 283 9.79 11.11 -2.12
CA PHE A 283 9.00 11.39 -0.93
C PHE A 283 8.81 10.17 -0.04
N ALA A 284 8.53 10.43 1.23
CA ALA A 284 7.98 9.44 2.14
C ALA A 284 6.75 10.02 2.83
N PHE A 285 5.77 9.17 3.14
CA PHE A 285 4.56 9.57 3.85
C PHE A 285 4.06 8.47 4.77
N GLU A 286 3.40 8.89 5.83
CA GLU A 286 2.96 8.04 6.93
C GLU A 286 1.44 8.16 7.11
N PHE A 287 0.75 7.03 7.02
CA PHE A 287 -0.65 6.88 7.41
C PHE A 287 -0.73 6.41 8.86
N ALA A 288 -1.63 7.02 9.64
CA ALA A 288 -1.91 6.59 11.01
C ALA A 288 -3.35 6.08 11.11
N LEU A 289 -3.51 4.77 11.33
CA LEU A 289 -4.82 4.12 11.39
C LEU A 289 -5.74 4.74 12.46
N ALA A 290 -5.18 5.14 13.60
CA ALA A 290 -5.94 5.73 14.72
C ALA A 290 -7.16 4.87 15.11
N GLY A 291 -6.94 3.56 15.28
CA GLY A 291 -7.99 2.58 15.62
C GLY A 291 -8.79 2.05 14.42
N ARG A 292 -8.62 2.61 13.22
CA ARG A 292 -9.24 2.09 12.00
C ARG A 292 -8.61 0.74 11.60
N PRO A 293 -9.37 -0.16 10.95
CA PRO A 293 -8.78 -1.35 10.34
C PRO A 293 -7.92 -0.98 9.11
N LEU A 294 -6.93 -1.81 8.78
CA LEU A 294 -6.10 -1.65 7.58
C LEU A 294 -6.91 -1.57 6.27
N THR A 295 -8.11 -2.13 6.23
CA THR A 295 -9.03 -1.98 5.09
C THR A 295 -9.49 -0.55 4.85
N ARG A 296 -9.23 0.37 5.78
CA ARG A 296 -9.52 1.81 5.68
C ARG A 296 -8.25 2.65 5.72
N LEU A 297 -7.10 2.06 5.39
CA LEU A 297 -5.78 2.71 5.43
C LEU A 297 -5.77 4.05 4.66
N PHE A 298 -6.30 4.07 3.43
CA PHE A 298 -6.29 5.26 2.60
C PHE A 298 -7.36 6.30 2.96
N ASN A 299 -8.22 6.01 3.93
CA ASN A 299 -9.06 7.02 4.60
C ASN A 299 -8.46 7.48 5.94
N ALA A 300 -7.35 6.87 6.37
CA ALA A 300 -6.68 7.26 7.59
C ALA A 300 -5.90 8.57 7.35
N PRO A 301 -5.75 9.40 8.39
CA PRO A 301 -5.00 10.63 8.21
C PRO A 301 -3.54 10.33 7.88
N VAL A 302 -2.99 11.17 7.01
CA VAL A 302 -1.71 10.96 6.33
C VAL A 302 -0.91 12.25 6.32
N ARG A 303 0.42 12.13 6.35
CA ARG A 303 1.35 13.25 6.23
C ARG A 303 2.60 12.85 5.47
N THR A 304 3.23 13.83 4.83
CA THR A 304 4.62 13.67 4.39
C THR A 304 5.57 13.63 5.59
N VAL A 305 6.63 12.84 5.47
CA VAL A 305 7.72 12.74 6.44
C VAL A 305 9.06 12.96 5.73
N PRO A 306 10.13 13.35 6.45
CA PRO A 306 11.42 13.62 5.82
C PRO A 306 11.99 12.43 5.04
N ALA A 307 12.23 12.60 3.76
CA ALA A 307 13.12 11.74 2.98
C ALA A 307 14.35 12.57 2.57
N ALA A 308 15.50 11.92 2.37
CA ALA A 308 16.65 12.61 1.81
C ALA A 308 16.48 12.74 0.29
N ASP A 309 17.17 13.74 -0.27
CA ASP A 309 17.32 13.86 -1.72
C ASP A 309 18.32 12.79 -2.18
N GLU A 310 17.79 11.68 -2.67
CA GLU A 310 18.53 10.53 -3.15
C GLU A 310 18.06 10.21 -4.56
N PRO A 311 18.97 9.94 -5.52
CA PRO A 311 18.53 9.40 -6.79
C PRO A 311 17.99 7.98 -6.57
N GLN A 312 16.78 7.72 -7.09
CA GLN A 312 16.06 6.44 -7.02
C GLN A 312 15.87 5.92 -5.59
N GLY A 313 15.07 6.63 -4.79
CA GLY A 313 14.67 6.13 -3.47
C GLY A 313 13.75 4.91 -3.55
N GLU A 314 14.22 3.77 -3.09
CA GLU A 314 13.50 2.49 -3.24
C GLU A 314 12.98 2.00 -1.89
N ALA A 315 13.87 1.63 -0.96
CA ALA A 315 13.46 0.92 0.25
C ALA A 315 13.17 1.83 1.47
N ILE A 316 12.20 1.44 2.31
CA ILE A 316 11.90 2.06 3.61
C ILE A 316 11.48 1.03 4.65
N ALA A 317 11.94 1.19 5.90
CA ALA A 317 11.58 0.30 7.01
C ALA A 317 11.41 1.07 8.31
N TRP A 318 10.45 0.68 9.14
CA TRP A 318 10.38 1.16 10.51
C TRP A 318 11.61 0.74 11.30
N GLY A 319 12.17 1.69 12.03
CA GLY A 319 13.25 1.49 12.99
C GLY A 319 12.74 1.51 14.43
N PRO A 320 13.63 1.24 15.40
CA PRO A 320 13.26 1.30 16.81
C PRO A 320 12.83 2.72 17.22
N ASN A 321 11.98 2.80 18.25
CA ASN A 321 11.45 4.03 18.84
C ASN A 321 10.63 4.90 17.86
N GLY A 322 10.05 4.26 16.82
CA GLY A 322 9.18 4.92 15.85
C GLY A 322 9.91 5.84 14.86
N GLY A 323 11.24 5.75 14.75
CA GLY A 323 11.98 6.29 13.60
C GLY A 323 11.92 5.32 12.42
N TYR A 324 12.58 5.64 11.31
CA TYR A 324 12.64 4.77 10.14
C TYR A 324 14.01 4.85 9.45
N TYR A 325 14.34 3.79 8.72
CA TYR A 325 15.47 3.70 7.82
C TYR A 325 14.97 3.76 6.39
N HIS A 326 15.77 4.34 5.50
CA HIS A 326 15.54 4.25 4.06
C HIS A 326 16.87 4.27 3.31
N THR A 327 16.82 3.82 2.06
CA THR A 327 17.96 3.83 1.15
C THR A 327 17.43 3.95 -0.28
N SER A 328 18.36 3.99 -1.21
CA SER A 328 18.15 4.08 -2.65
C SER A 328 18.91 2.97 -3.37
N GLU A 329 18.60 2.77 -4.65
CA GLU A 329 19.37 1.93 -5.57
C GLU A 329 20.51 2.71 -6.25
N GLY A 330 21.42 1.99 -6.88
CA GLY A 330 22.44 2.53 -7.77
C GLY A 330 23.76 1.75 -7.75
N PRO A 331 24.62 1.99 -8.75
CA PRO A 331 25.84 1.21 -8.97
C PRO A 331 26.93 1.39 -7.90
N GLU A 332 26.77 2.38 -7.01
CA GLU A 332 27.69 2.67 -5.91
C GLU A 332 27.09 2.26 -4.57
N ALA A 333 27.92 2.05 -3.55
CA ALA A 333 27.47 1.76 -2.18
C ALA A 333 26.58 2.89 -1.64
N ARG A 334 25.25 2.69 -1.71
CA ARG A 334 24.24 3.69 -1.39
C ARG A 334 24.18 4.01 0.11
N PRO A 335 23.88 5.26 0.50
CA PRO A 335 23.74 5.62 1.91
C PRO A 335 22.59 4.85 2.59
N LEU A 336 22.85 4.27 3.76
CA LEU A 336 21.78 3.90 4.68
C LEU A 336 21.45 5.12 5.54
N LEU A 337 20.21 5.59 5.45
CA LEU A 337 19.76 6.80 6.13
C LEU A 337 18.77 6.45 7.23
N ARG A 338 18.79 7.24 8.31
CA ARG A 338 17.89 7.08 9.44
C ARG A 338 17.26 8.40 9.84
N ALA A 339 15.94 8.43 9.91
CA ALA A 339 15.18 9.50 10.55
C ALA A 339 14.77 9.08 11.97
N LEU A 340 15.07 9.93 12.95
CA LEU A 340 14.65 9.72 14.33
C LEU A 340 13.30 10.40 14.59
N ARG A 341 12.42 9.74 15.32
CA ARG A 341 11.23 10.39 15.88
C ARG A 341 11.66 11.33 17.01
N ARG A 342 11.27 12.60 16.92
CA ARG A 342 11.46 13.61 17.97
C ARG A 342 10.42 13.37 19.06
N GLY A 343 10.88 13.36 20.32
CA GLY A 343 9.98 13.34 21.47
C GLY A 343 9.13 14.61 21.53
N SER A 344 7.96 14.52 22.17
CA SER A 344 6.91 15.55 22.28
C SER A 344 7.36 16.92 22.83
N HIS A 345 8.57 17.00 23.39
CA HIS A 345 9.14 18.22 23.97
C HIS A 345 9.90 19.13 22.97
N ALA A 346 10.10 18.70 21.72
CA ALA A 346 10.95 19.41 20.74
C ALA A 346 10.18 20.17 19.64
N LEU A 347 8.86 20.40 19.80
CA LEU A 347 8.04 21.12 18.82
C LEU A 347 8.34 22.63 18.86
N SER A 348 9.41 23.03 18.16
CA SER A 348 9.75 24.42 17.83
C SER A 348 8.97 24.89 16.60
N THR A 349 8.45 26.11 16.67
CA THR A 349 7.45 26.83 15.86
C THR A 349 7.79 27.14 14.39
N ARG A 350 8.42 26.23 13.63
CA ARG A 350 8.74 26.47 12.21
C ARG A 350 8.31 25.35 11.28
N CYS A 351 7.00 25.20 11.08
CA CYS A 351 6.46 24.69 9.81
C CYS A 351 5.05 25.27 9.62
N SER A 352 4.79 25.83 8.44
CA SER A 352 3.45 26.29 8.05
C SER A 352 2.59 25.09 7.64
N PRO A 353 1.35 24.96 8.13
CA PRO A 353 0.43 23.95 7.63
C PRO A 353 0.00 24.28 6.20
N LEU A 354 0.03 23.28 5.31
CA LEU A 354 -0.67 23.34 4.03
C LEU A 354 -2.18 23.48 4.32
N ARG A 355 -2.82 24.44 3.64
CA ARG A 355 -4.25 24.75 3.81
C ARG A 355 -5.08 23.50 3.50
N SER A 356 -6.00 23.17 4.41
CA SER A 356 -7.14 22.30 4.12
C SER A 356 -7.87 22.84 2.89
N ALA A 357 -7.97 22.02 1.83
CA ALA A 357 -8.86 22.30 0.73
C ALA A 357 -10.30 22.19 1.24
N ALA A 358 -10.92 23.34 1.51
CA ALA A 358 -12.34 23.41 1.74
C ALA A 358 -13.07 22.86 0.50
N ARG A 359 -13.86 21.80 0.68
CA ARG A 359 -14.83 21.38 -0.33
C ARG A 359 -15.77 22.57 -0.62
N PRO A 360 -16.04 22.94 -1.88
CA PRO A 360 -17.08 23.91 -2.17
C PRO A 360 -18.43 23.29 -1.80
N SER A 361 -19.00 23.76 -0.69
CA SER A 361 -20.41 23.60 -0.35
C SER A 361 -21.23 24.47 -1.30
N GLY A 362 -22.01 23.86 -2.19
CA GLY A 362 -22.89 24.63 -3.07
C GLY A 362 -23.60 23.82 -4.16
N CYS A 363 -24.32 22.77 -3.81
CA CYS A 363 -25.42 22.26 -4.64
C CYS A 363 -26.73 22.50 -3.89
N SER A 364 -27.34 23.67 -4.11
CA SER A 364 -28.75 23.89 -3.84
C SER A 364 -29.48 24.00 -5.18
N ALA A 365 -30.40 23.07 -5.43
CA ALA A 365 -31.31 23.12 -6.55
C ALA A 365 -32.15 24.41 -6.53
N GLN A 366 -32.27 25.09 -7.67
CA GLN A 366 -33.32 26.07 -7.91
C GLN A 366 -34.24 25.56 -9.04
N PRO A 367 -35.56 25.73 -8.92
CA PRO A 367 -36.51 25.32 -9.95
C PRO A 367 -36.55 26.31 -11.11
N ALA A 368 -37.01 25.80 -12.25
CA ALA A 368 -37.12 26.48 -13.54
C ALA A 368 -37.93 27.79 -13.50
N GLY A 369 -37.47 28.77 -14.27
CA GLY A 369 -38.18 30.01 -14.62
C GLY A 369 -37.59 30.64 -15.88
N ASP A 370 -38.46 31.02 -16.81
CA ASP A 370 -38.25 31.38 -18.23
C ASP A 370 -37.40 32.66 -18.52
N PRO A 371 -36.97 32.88 -19.80
CA PRO A 371 -35.90 33.80 -20.16
C PRO A 371 -36.40 35.18 -20.59
N VAL A 372 -35.76 36.26 -20.11
CA VAL A 372 -35.94 37.61 -20.66
C VAL A 372 -34.62 38.43 -20.64
N VAL A 373 -34.17 38.74 -21.86
CA VAL A 373 -33.51 39.98 -22.35
C VAL A 373 -32.30 40.54 -21.59
N GLY A 374 -31.13 40.25 -22.15
CA GLY A 374 -30.06 41.17 -22.55
C GLY A 374 -29.70 42.38 -21.66
N THR A 375 -28.47 42.38 -21.16
CA THR A 375 -27.63 43.59 -21.17
C THR A 375 -26.14 43.21 -21.17
N ARG A 376 -25.38 43.84 -22.07
CA ARG A 376 -23.92 43.72 -22.21
C ARG A 376 -23.20 44.32 -21.00
N CYS A 377 -22.10 43.70 -20.57
CA CYS A 377 -21.04 44.39 -19.84
C CYS A 377 -19.68 44.08 -20.48
N SER A 378 -18.97 45.14 -20.86
CA SER A 378 -17.73 45.12 -21.62
C SER A 378 -16.53 44.88 -20.72
N THR A 379 -15.57 44.09 -21.20
CA THR A 379 -14.27 43.90 -20.57
C THR A 379 -13.33 45.07 -20.90
N ARG A 380 -12.79 45.75 -19.89
CA ARG A 380 -11.56 46.55 -20.01
C ARG A 380 -10.48 45.93 -19.12
N ARG A 381 -9.40 45.49 -19.76
CA ARG A 381 -8.09 45.25 -19.14
C ARG A 381 -7.40 46.59 -18.87
N PRO A 382 -6.59 46.72 -17.83
CA PRO A 382 -5.49 47.68 -17.79
C PRO A 382 -4.17 46.99 -18.13
N GLU A 383 -3.46 47.52 -19.13
CA GLU A 383 -2.01 47.36 -19.30
C GLU A 383 -1.27 48.42 -18.50
N ALA A 384 -0.09 48.07 -18.01
CA ALA A 384 0.96 48.97 -17.52
C ALA A 384 2.30 48.23 -17.55
N PRO A 385 3.43 48.96 -17.51
CA PRO A 385 3.96 49.89 -18.50
C PRO A 385 4.89 49.22 -19.53
#